data_AF-A0A6G3WNZ7-F1
#
_entry.id   AF-A0A6G3WNZ7-F1
#
_cell.length_a   1.000
_cell.length_b   1.000
_cell.length_c   1.000
_cell.angle_alpha   90.00
_cell.angle_beta   90.00
_cell.angle_gamma   90.00
#
_symmetry.space_group_name_H-M   'P 1'
#
loop_
_entity.id
_entity.type
_entity.pdbx_description
1 polymer ?
#
loop_
_entity_poly.entity_id
_entity_poly.type
_entity_poly.pdbx_seq_one_letter_code
_entity_poly.pdbx_strand_id
1 'polypeptide(L)'
;NDVSGGLADPDMVPAVAAAGVPFVVMHWRGFSESMNSRAVYGDVVAEVLDELRRRMDAVIAGGVTPERIVIDPGLGFAKDATHDLSLVAHLAELRTLGRPLLVAASRKR
;
A
#
# COMPACT_ATOMS: atom_id res chain seq x y z
N ASN A 1 3.85 -10.27 -3.39
CA ASN A 1 2.88 -9.55 -2.54
C ASN A 1 3.55 -9.28 -1.22
N ASP A 2 4.00 -8.04 -0.99
CA ASP A 2 4.72 -7.65 0.23
C ASP A 2 3.90 -6.60 0.97
N VAL A 3 3.49 -6.92 2.20
CA VAL A 3 2.66 -6.05 3.04
C VAL A 3 3.39 -4.80 3.51
N SER A 4 4.72 -4.76 3.46
CA SER A 4 5.49 -3.54 3.73
C SER A 4 5.61 -2.64 2.51
N GLY A 5 5.14 -3.10 1.35
CA GLY A 5 5.41 -2.48 0.07
C GLY A 5 6.91 -2.41 -0.26
N GLY A 6 7.77 -3.22 0.36
CA GLY A 6 9.23 -3.17 0.23
C GLY A 6 9.93 -2.18 1.16
N LEU A 7 9.28 -1.79 2.27
CA LEU A 7 9.87 -0.92 3.31
C LEU A 7 10.51 -1.71 4.45
N ALA A 8 10.16 -3.00 4.62
CA ALA A 8 10.73 -3.83 5.69
C ALA A 8 12.11 -4.40 5.33
N ASP A 9 12.43 -4.50 4.04
CA ASP A 9 13.68 -5.06 3.52
C ASP A 9 14.17 -4.19 2.34
N PRO A 10 15.35 -3.53 2.45
CA PRO A 10 15.89 -2.68 1.39
C PRO A 10 16.20 -3.46 0.09
N ASP A 11 16.43 -4.77 0.17
CA ASP A 11 16.79 -5.61 -0.99
C ASP A 11 15.54 -6.11 -1.76
N MET A 12 14.34 -5.91 -1.21
CA MET A 12 13.10 -6.40 -1.79
C MET A 12 12.82 -5.84 -3.18
N VAL A 13 12.95 -4.52 -3.37
CA VAL A 13 12.66 -3.88 -4.66
C VAL A 13 13.68 -4.31 -5.73
N PRO A 14 15.01 -4.27 -5.48
CA PRO A 14 15.99 -4.81 -6.43
C PRO A 14 15.74 -6.27 -6.78
N ALA A 15 15.42 -7.12 -5.80
CA ALA A 15 15.15 -8.54 -6.04
C ALA A 15 13.95 -8.75 -6.98
N VAL A 16 12.85 -8.03 -6.74
CA VAL A 16 11.64 -8.10 -7.57
C VAL A 16 11.88 -7.54 -8.96
N ALA A 17 12.62 -6.44 -9.08
CA ALA A 17 13.02 -5.87 -10.36
C ALA A 17 13.82 -6.87 -11.20
N ALA A 18 14.82 -7.52 -10.60
CA ALA A 18 15.63 -8.56 -11.26
C ALA A 18 14.80 -9.79 -11.65
N ALA A 19 13.84 -10.20 -10.81
CA ALA A 19 12.96 -11.34 -11.09
C ALA A 19 11.91 -11.04 -12.17
N GLY A 20 11.59 -9.77 -12.40
CA GLY A 20 10.62 -9.36 -13.41
C GLY A 20 9.19 -9.84 -13.13
N VAL A 21 8.80 -9.93 -11.86
CA VAL A 21 7.47 -10.41 -11.42
C VAL A 21 6.57 -9.24 -10.98
N PRO A 22 5.24 -9.42 -10.96
CA PRO A 22 4.33 -8.42 -10.39
C PRO A 22 4.62 -8.11 -8.92
N PHE A 23 4.48 -6.83 -8.55
CA PHE A 23 4.69 -6.35 -7.19
C PHE A 23 3.43 -5.67 -6.65
N VAL A 24 3.00 -6.07 -5.45
CA VAL A 24 1.90 -5.41 -4.75
C VAL A 24 2.50 -4.37 -3.82
N VAL A 25 2.24 -3.10 -4.09
CA VAL A 25 2.58 -1.97 -3.24
C VAL A 25 1.42 -1.75 -2.29
N MET A 26 1.56 -2.27 -1.07
CA MET A 26 0.59 -2.08 0.00
C MET A 26 0.96 -0.85 0.84
N HIS A 27 -0.03 -0.06 1.23
CA HIS A 27 0.15 0.99 2.22
C HIS A 27 0.51 0.38 3.58
N TRP A 28 1.59 0.85 4.19
CA TRP A 28 2.11 0.29 5.43
C TRP A 28 2.75 1.35 6.32
N ARG A 29 2.34 1.40 7.59
CA ARG A 29 2.99 2.20 8.64
C ARG A 29 3.48 1.30 9.76
N GLY A 30 4.64 0.66 9.56
CA GLY A 30 5.36 -0.07 10.60
C GLY A 30 4.86 -1.47 10.94
N PHE A 31 5.68 -2.18 11.74
CA PHE A 31 5.45 -3.56 12.13
C PHE A 31 4.21 -3.74 13.02
N SER A 32 3.68 -4.95 13.03
CA SER A 32 2.44 -5.32 13.72
C SER A 32 2.39 -4.96 15.19
N GLU A 33 3.53 -5.04 15.88
CA GLU A 33 3.66 -4.69 17.30
C GLU A 33 3.30 -3.22 17.59
N SER A 34 3.46 -2.34 16.60
CA SER A 34 3.23 -0.90 16.75
C SER A 34 2.18 -0.32 15.82
N MET A 35 1.67 -1.09 14.85
CA MET A 35 0.83 -0.53 13.78
C MET A 35 -0.43 0.16 14.30
N ASN A 36 -1.06 -0.35 15.37
CA ASN A 36 -2.28 0.23 15.93
C ASN A 36 -2.05 1.64 16.49
N SER A 37 -0.89 1.87 17.14
CA SER A 37 -0.50 3.22 17.61
C SER A 37 -0.22 4.21 16.48
N ARG A 38 -0.07 3.72 15.24
CA ARG A 38 0.20 4.52 14.04
C ARG A 38 -1.06 4.75 13.20
N ALA A 39 -2.22 4.29 13.67
CA ALA A 39 -3.53 4.56 13.06
C ALA A 39 -4.02 5.98 13.36
N VAL A 40 -3.17 6.97 13.06
CA VAL A 40 -3.42 8.39 13.28
C VAL A 40 -3.38 9.07 11.93
N TYR A 41 -4.54 9.55 11.48
CA TYR A 41 -4.71 10.27 10.23
C TYR A 41 -5.53 11.53 10.50
N GLY A 42 -5.18 12.64 9.86
CA GLY A 42 -6.08 13.78 9.70
C GLY A 42 -7.09 13.52 8.60
N ASP A 43 -6.64 12.98 7.46
CA ASP A 43 -7.47 12.51 6.36
C ASP A 43 -6.87 11.20 5.81
N VAL A 44 -7.49 10.08 6.18
CA VAL A 44 -6.98 8.75 5.80
C VAL A 44 -6.96 8.54 4.29
N VAL A 45 -7.91 9.09 3.54
CA VAL A 45 -7.98 8.84 2.09
C VAL A 45 -6.86 9.61 1.40
N ALA A 46 -6.73 10.90 1.71
CA ALA A 46 -5.68 11.75 1.15
C ALA A 46 -4.29 11.25 1.53
N GLU A 47 -4.05 10.92 2.79
CA GLU A 47 -2.75 10.46 3.28
C GLU A 47 -2.36 9.10 2.68
N VAL A 48 -3.28 8.13 2.63
CA VAL A 48 -3.01 6.81 2.04
C VAL A 48 -2.71 6.93 0.55
N LEU A 49 -3.45 7.77 -0.17
CA LEU A 49 -3.25 8.01 -1.59
C LEU A 49 -1.86 8.62 -1.87
N ASP A 50 -1.47 9.61 -1.08
CA ASP A 50 -0.17 10.27 -1.17
C ASP A 50 1.00 9.35 -0.80
N GLU A 51 0.84 8.54 0.25
CA GLU A 51 1.84 7.55 0.65
C GLU A 51 2.02 6.44 -0.38
N LEU A 52 0.92 5.93 -0.95
CA LEU A 52 0.95 4.95 -2.02
C LEU A 52 1.59 5.52 -3.29
N ARG A 53 1.30 6.77 -3.65
CA ARG A 53 1.94 7.44 -4.79
C ARG A 53 3.46 7.52 -4.60
N ARG A 54 3.91 8.07 -3.47
CA ARG A 54 5.35 8.14 -3.15
C ARG A 54 6.00 6.76 -3.15
N ARG A 55 5.30 5.75 -2.64
CA ARG A 55 5.85 4.40 -2.60
C ARG A 55 5.93 3.77 -3.99
N MET A 56 4.91 3.95 -4.82
CA MET A 56 4.93 3.53 -6.22
C MET A 56 6.10 4.17 -6.97
N ASP A 57 6.32 5.48 -6.81
CA ASP A 57 7.44 6.19 -7.45
C ASP A 57 8.79 5.61 -7.01
N ALA A 58 8.96 5.32 -5.72
CA ALA A 58 10.17 4.70 -5.20
C ALA A 58 10.39 3.26 -5.71
N VAL A 59 9.32 2.48 -5.88
CA VAL A 59 9.38 1.13 -6.45
C VAL A 59 9.75 1.16 -7.93
N ILE A 60 9.19 2.12 -8.69
CA ILE A 60 9.53 2.35 -10.10
C ILE A 60 10.99 2.78 -10.23
N ALA A 61 11.44 3.72 -9.41
CA ALA A 61 12.83 4.17 -9.39
C ALA A 61 13.80 3.03 -9.03
N GLY A 62 13.36 2.05 -8.25
CA GLY A 62 14.11 0.82 -7.95
C GLY A 62 14.12 -0.23 -9.06
N GLY A 63 13.51 0.05 -10.22
CA GLY A 63 13.60 -0.78 -11.42
C GLY A 63 12.40 -1.69 -11.69
N VAL A 64 11.36 -1.66 -10.85
CA VAL A 64 10.12 -2.41 -11.14
C VAL A 64 9.33 -1.66 -12.22
N THR A 65 8.99 -2.35 -13.31
CA THR A 65 8.25 -1.73 -14.42
C THR A 65 6.83 -1.32 -13.97
N PRO A 66 6.34 -0.12 -14.32
CA PRO A 66 5.06 0.38 -13.82
C PRO A 66 3.86 -0.55 -14.09
N GLU A 67 3.88 -1.28 -15.20
CA GLU A 67 2.82 -2.21 -15.63
C GLU A 67 2.72 -3.44 -14.71
N ARG A 68 3.76 -3.70 -13.91
CA ARG A 68 3.81 -4.81 -12.96
C ARG A 68 3.34 -4.44 -11.56
N ILE A 69 2.97 -3.18 -11.34
CA ILE A 69 2.55 -2.69 -10.03
C ILE A 69 1.04 -2.89 -9.84
N VAL A 70 0.69 -3.47 -8.69
CA VAL A 70 -0.67 -3.52 -8.13
C VAL A 70 -0.66 -2.71 -6.85
N ILE A 71 -1.70 -1.94 -6.58
CA ILE A 71 -1.84 -1.11 -5.38
C ILE A 71 -2.78 -1.79 -4.39
N ASP A 72 -2.47 -1.72 -3.09
CA ASP A 72 -3.33 -2.18 -2.01
C ASP A 72 -3.41 -1.10 -0.89
N PRO A 73 -4.61 -0.61 -0.51
CA PRO A 73 -4.74 0.39 0.55
C PRO A 73 -4.41 -0.13 1.96
N GLY A 74 -4.16 -1.43 2.12
CA GLY A 74 -3.72 -2.03 3.36
C GLY A 74 -4.79 -1.93 4.44
N LEU A 75 -6.00 -2.43 4.16
CA LEU A 75 -7.09 -2.45 5.15
C LEU A 75 -6.63 -3.20 6.41
N GLY A 76 -6.91 -2.64 7.59
CA GLY A 76 -6.49 -3.19 8.88
C GLY A 76 -4.98 -3.12 9.16
N PHE A 77 -4.20 -2.43 8.34
CA PHE A 77 -2.78 -2.15 8.60
C PHE A 77 -2.60 -0.68 9.00
N ALA A 78 -2.34 -0.48 10.29
CA ALA A 78 -2.29 0.84 10.92
C ALA A 78 -3.54 1.68 10.64
N LYS A 79 -4.72 1.07 10.76
CA LYS A 79 -6.04 1.66 10.53
C LYS A 79 -7.02 1.08 11.55
N ASP A 80 -8.04 1.86 11.88
CA ASP A 80 -9.20 1.36 12.60
C ASP A 80 -10.37 1.12 11.63
N ALA A 81 -11.50 0.65 12.14
CA ALA A 81 -12.66 0.35 11.32
C ALA A 81 -13.18 1.57 10.55
N THR A 82 -13.13 2.77 11.14
CA THR A 82 -13.60 3.99 10.46
C THR A 82 -12.67 4.39 9.32
N HIS A 83 -11.36 4.25 9.53
CA HIS A 83 -10.35 4.43 8.50
C HIS A 83 -10.53 3.46 7.33
N ASP A 84 -10.75 2.17 7.62
CA ASP A 84 -10.96 1.13 6.60
C ASP A 84 -12.24 1.38 5.79
N LEU A 85 -13.35 1.72 6.47
CA LEU A 85 -14.61 2.03 5.80
C LEU A 85 -14.51 3.28 4.93
N SER A 86 -13.78 4.31 5.37
CA SER A 86 -13.51 5.50 4.55
C SER A 86 -12.77 5.14 3.27
N LEU A 87 -11.77 4.26 3.31
CA LEU A 87 -11.04 3.83 2.11
C LEU A 87 -11.91 3.00 1.16
N VAL A 88 -12.77 2.13 1.71
CA VAL A 88 -13.72 1.35 0.90
C VAL A 88 -14.78 2.27 0.26
N ALA A 89 -15.22 3.33 0.94
CA ALA A 89 -16.15 4.30 0.38
C ALA A 89 -15.54 5.13 -0.76
N HIS A 90 -14.22 5.35 -0.74
CA HIS A 90 -13.51 6.21 -1.69
C HIS A 90 -12.56 5.43 -2.62
N LEU A 91 -12.89 4.18 -2.98
CA LEU A 91 -12.09 3.38 -3.93
C LEU A 91 -11.92 4.07 -5.29
N ALA A 92 -12.85 4.94 -5.69
CA ALA A 92 -12.75 5.72 -6.92
C ALA A 92 -11.53 6.67 -6.88
N GLU A 93 -11.23 7.26 -5.73
CA GLU A 93 -10.06 8.13 -5.56
C GLU A 93 -8.76 7.33 -5.61
N LEU A 94 -8.71 6.15 -4.98
CA LEU A 94 -7.54 5.27 -5.05
C LEU A 94 -7.26 4.78 -6.48
N ARG A 95 -8.31 4.58 -7.29
CA ARG A 95 -8.15 4.23 -8.72
C ARG A 95 -7.46 5.32 -9.55
N THR A 96 -7.42 6.56 -9.08
CA THR A 96 -6.70 7.66 -9.77
C THR A 96 -5.18 7.44 -9.82
N LEU A 97 -4.63 6.52 -9.00
CA LEU A 97 -3.23 6.10 -9.08
C LEU A 97 -2.89 5.35 -10.39
N GLY A 98 -3.89 5.00 -11.21
CA GLY A 98 -3.67 4.50 -12.56
C GLY A 98 -3.10 3.08 -12.63
N ARG A 99 -3.29 2.28 -11.56
CA ARG A 99 -2.83 0.89 -11.45
C ARG A 99 -3.96 -0.03 -10.98
N PRO A 100 -3.88 -1.35 -11.24
CA PRO A 100 -4.81 -2.30 -10.66
C PRO A 100 -4.87 -2.17 -9.14
N LEU A 101 -6.09 -2.19 -8.59
CA LEU A 101 -6.34 -2.06 -7.16
C LEU A 101 -6.75 -3.41 -6.58
N LEU A 102 -5.99 -3.90 -5.60
CA LEU A 102 -6.30 -5.08 -4.79
C LEU A 102 -6.88 -4.61 -3.46
N VAL A 103 -8.07 -5.10 -3.11
CA VAL A 103 -8.73 -4.79 -1.84
C VAL A 103 -9.02 -6.09 -1.11
N ALA A 104 -8.35 -6.32 0.02
CA ALA A 104 -8.51 -7.53 0.82
C ALA A 104 -9.26 -7.24 2.13
N ALA A 105 -10.59 -7.30 2.12
CA ALA A 105 -11.44 -7.06 3.31
C ALA A 105 -11.83 -8.34 4.09
N SER A 106 -11.58 -9.52 3.52
CA SER A 106 -12.12 -10.78 4.03
C SER A 106 -11.68 -11.09 5.47
N ARG A 107 -12.67 -11.28 6.37
CA ARG A 107 -12.50 -11.64 7.80
C ARG A 107 -11.60 -10.67 8.59
N LYS A 108 -11.43 -9.44 8.11
CA LYS A 108 -10.80 -8.36 8.89
C LYS A 108 -11.79 -7.87 9.96
N ARG A 109 -11.21 -7.34 11.05
CA ARG A 109 -11.93 -6.90 12.25
C ARG A 109 -12.72 -5.63 12.01
#